data_AF-A0A496W3C1-F1
#
_entry.id   AF-A0A496W3C1-F1
#
_cell.length_a   1.000
_cell.length_b   1.000
_cell.length_c   1.000
_cell.angle_alpha   90.00
_cell.angle_beta   90.00
_cell.angle_gamma   90.00
#
_symmetry.space_group_name_H-M   'P 1'
#
loop_
_entity.id
_entity.type
_entity.pdbx_description
1 polymer ?
#
loop_
_entity_poly.entity_id
_entity_poly.type
_entity_poly.pdbx_seq_one_letter_code
_entity_poly.pdbx_strand_id
1 'polypeptide(L)'
;MNKGLRLALIGMGLFFLLLGIFLNFQLYTSLAGESPLYKYSYGLIGIGLDVSKVICLVLGAFLLTQRATALIVAGFFSIGFYLVLSLISWAASWGFTLVVTQQYENQAFQKNAQVQAAQASIDDAVAKVELFSQYANSASVTEAQSTLSELQTRLDALWHSPARNSRGHRTGQTVQSQLGGSCPGSSWYHRQYCPQIQALESEMSESKKSVDNHAAYLAALEYKNTMMKDFANLDLAVINPNSYMHPLFIGMGTIFGTTPQLVKYRLLLLTSAMIELLGSLFFVIGLLIKEKAKYSIEDMLEAERQQYQMIADLKEIKRLRHEQETALDVNVKVLGEAEPQPLKITEEQSATKQ
;
A
#
# COMPACT_ATOMS: atom_id res chain seq x y z
N MET A 1 40.59 -20.34 -5.16
CA MET A 1 39.36 -19.53 -5.30
C MET A 1 39.54 -18.25 -4.48
N ASN A 2 39.09 -17.11 -4.99
CA ASN A 2 39.35 -15.78 -4.41
C ASN A 2 38.76 -15.66 -2.99
N LYS A 3 39.53 -15.14 -2.02
CA LYS A 3 39.08 -14.90 -0.63
C LYS A 3 37.77 -14.09 -0.60
N GLY A 4 37.62 -13.16 -1.54
CA GLY A 4 36.42 -12.34 -1.70
C GLY A 4 35.14 -13.15 -1.95
N LEU A 5 35.18 -14.20 -2.77
CA LEU A 5 34.00 -15.01 -3.08
C LEU A 5 33.52 -15.83 -1.87
N ARG A 6 34.44 -16.36 -1.07
CA ARG A 6 34.12 -17.08 0.16
C ARG A 6 33.46 -16.16 1.19
N LEU A 7 34.05 -14.99 1.41
CA LEU A 7 33.48 -13.97 2.31
C LEU A 7 32.09 -13.50 1.85
N ALA A 8 31.90 -13.31 0.54
CA ALA A 8 30.60 -12.94 -0.02
C ALA A 8 29.53 -14.02 0.19
N LEU A 9 29.87 -15.31 -0.02
CA LEU A 9 28.94 -16.42 0.21
C LEU A 9 28.57 -16.58 1.68
N ILE A 10 29.54 -16.44 2.59
CA ILE A 10 29.28 -16.47 4.03
C ILE A 10 28.40 -15.28 4.44
N GLY A 11 28.70 -14.08 3.93
CA GLY A 11 27.91 -12.87 4.20
C GLY A 11 26.47 -12.97 3.71
N MET A 12 26.26 -13.44 2.48
CA MET A 12 24.92 -13.70 1.93
C MET A 12 24.18 -14.79 2.73
N GLY A 13 24.86 -15.88 3.08
CA GLY A 13 24.28 -16.95 3.90
C GLY A 13 23.84 -16.45 5.28
N LEU A 14 24.69 -15.67 5.96
CA LEU A 14 24.38 -15.03 7.24
C LEU A 14 23.19 -14.07 7.13
N PHE A 15 23.13 -13.26 6.08
CA PHE A 15 22.00 -12.35 5.85
C PHE A 15 20.68 -13.11 5.75
N PHE A 16 20.60 -14.16 4.91
CA PHE A 16 19.39 -14.96 4.78
C PHE A 16 19.03 -15.73 6.05
N LEU A 17 20.02 -16.23 6.80
CA LEU A 17 19.80 -16.85 8.11
C LEU A 17 19.21 -15.87 9.13
N LEU A 18 19.77 -14.66 9.23
CA LEU A 18 19.25 -13.61 10.11
C LEU A 18 17.85 -13.15 9.70
N LEU A 19 17.59 -13.07 8.40
CA LEU A 19 16.25 -12.79 7.88
C LEU A 19 15.26 -13.90 8.28
N GLY A 20 15.64 -15.17 8.18
CA GLY A 20 14.83 -16.29 8.65
C GLY A 20 14.52 -16.21 10.15
N ILE A 21 15.55 -15.95 10.98
CA ILE A 21 15.40 -15.75 12.44
C ILE A 21 14.42 -14.62 12.74
N PHE A 22 14.55 -13.50 12.03
CA PHE A 22 13.66 -12.36 12.19
C PHE A 22 12.21 -12.72 11.85
N LEU A 23 11.97 -13.38 10.72
CA LEU A 23 10.62 -13.76 10.30
C LEU A 23 9.96 -14.72 11.29
N ASN A 24 10.71 -15.68 11.83
CA ASN A 24 10.20 -16.57 12.87
C ASN A 24 9.92 -15.85 14.18
N PHE A 25 10.84 -15.00 14.63
CA PHE A 25 10.62 -14.18 15.82
C PHE A 25 9.31 -13.38 15.70
N GLN A 26 9.07 -12.75 14.55
CA GLN A 26 7.86 -11.97 14.31
C GLN A 26 6.59 -12.84 14.24
N LEU A 27 6.67 -14.07 13.72
CA LEU A 27 5.51 -14.97 13.79
C LEU A 27 5.19 -15.34 15.23
N TYR A 28 6.17 -15.83 15.97
CA TYR A 28 5.93 -16.34 17.31
C TYR A 28 5.46 -15.22 18.25
N THR A 29 5.94 -13.99 18.09
CA THR A 29 5.41 -12.82 18.80
C THR A 29 3.99 -12.48 18.38
N SER A 30 3.62 -12.67 17.10
CA SER A 30 2.24 -12.46 16.60
C SER A 30 1.24 -13.50 17.10
N LEU A 31 1.71 -14.71 17.42
CA LEU A 31 0.91 -15.80 17.98
C LEU A 31 0.71 -15.68 19.50
N ALA A 32 1.56 -14.91 20.18
CA ALA A 32 1.41 -14.64 21.59
C ALA A 32 0.27 -13.65 21.86
N GLY A 33 -0.46 -13.87 22.95
CA GLY A 33 -1.52 -12.95 23.40
C GLY A 33 -1.02 -11.53 23.70
N GLU A 34 -1.93 -10.65 24.09
CA GLU A 34 -1.61 -9.21 24.17
C GLU A 34 -0.51 -8.83 25.17
N SER A 35 -0.25 -9.67 26.17
CA SER A 35 0.75 -9.36 27.19
C SER A 35 2.19 -9.44 26.63
N PRO A 36 3.01 -8.41 26.86
CA PRO A 36 4.36 -8.30 26.29
C PRO A 36 5.29 -9.43 26.75
N LEU A 37 5.10 -9.94 27.97
CA LEU A 37 5.88 -11.08 28.48
C LEU A 37 5.67 -12.36 27.66
N TYR A 38 4.44 -12.61 27.18
CA TYR A 38 4.18 -13.74 26.29
C TYR A 38 4.80 -13.53 24.91
N LYS A 39 4.79 -12.30 24.40
CA LYS A 39 5.40 -11.99 23.10
C LYS A 39 6.90 -12.26 23.11
N TYR A 40 7.62 -11.79 24.14
CA TYR A 40 9.05 -12.05 24.26
C TYR A 40 9.38 -13.53 24.50
N SER A 41 8.58 -14.26 25.30
CA SER A 41 8.84 -15.68 25.57
C SER A 41 8.62 -16.54 24.32
N TYR A 42 7.56 -16.30 23.55
CA TYR A 42 7.33 -17.00 22.29
C TYR A 42 8.40 -16.62 21.23
N GLY A 43 8.76 -15.33 21.14
CA GLY A 43 9.85 -14.90 20.27
C GLY A 43 11.19 -15.58 20.59
N LEU A 44 11.52 -15.73 21.88
CA LEU A 44 12.73 -16.44 22.31
C LEU A 44 12.71 -17.93 21.95
N ILE A 45 11.54 -18.58 21.99
CA ILE A 45 11.40 -19.96 21.51
C ILE A 45 11.73 -20.04 20.02
N GLY A 46 11.23 -19.11 19.21
CA GLY A 46 11.55 -19.03 17.78
C GLY A 46 13.05 -18.87 17.52
N ILE A 47 13.70 -17.93 18.22
CA ILE A 47 15.16 -17.73 18.14
C ILE A 47 15.90 -19.01 18.56
N GLY A 48 15.47 -19.67 19.64
CA GLY A 48 16.09 -20.89 20.14
C GLY A 48 16.04 -22.03 19.11
N LEU A 49 14.93 -22.18 18.40
CA LEU A 49 14.78 -23.17 17.33
C LEU A 49 15.71 -22.87 16.14
N ASP A 50 15.84 -21.60 15.73
CA ASP A 50 16.72 -21.24 14.62
C ASP A 50 18.21 -21.32 14.99
N VAL A 51 18.60 -20.96 16.22
CA VAL A 51 19.98 -21.16 16.70
C VAL A 51 20.31 -22.65 16.72
N SER A 52 19.40 -23.49 17.20
CA SER A 52 19.56 -24.95 17.19
C SER A 52 19.72 -25.48 15.77
N LYS A 53 18.93 -24.97 14.81
CA LYS A 53 19.03 -25.30 13.38
C LYS A 53 20.41 -24.99 12.81
N VAL A 54 20.94 -23.79 13.07
CA VAL A 54 22.27 -23.36 12.59
C VAL A 54 23.37 -24.22 13.21
N ILE A 55 23.28 -24.54 14.51
CA ILE A 55 24.24 -25.44 15.17
C ILE A 55 24.22 -26.82 14.52
N CYS A 56 23.04 -27.40 14.27
CA CYS A 56 22.90 -28.68 13.57
C CYS A 56 23.48 -28.63 12.15
N LEU A 57 23.32 -27.52 11.43
CA LEU A 57 23.88 -27.35 10.09
C LEU A 57 25.42 -27.35 10.12
N VAL A 58 26.02 -26.54 11.00
CA VAL A 58 27.49 -26.43 11.14
C VAL A 58 28.09 -27.74 11.63
N LEU A 59 27.50 -28.33 12.67
CA LEU A 59 27.97 -29.57 13.26
C LEU A 59 27.82 -30.73 12.27
N GLY A 60 26.68 -30.84 11.58
CA GLY A 60 26.46 -31.83 10.53
C GLY A 60 27.46 -31.71 9.39
N ALA A 61 27.66 -30.50 8.86
CA ALA A 61 28.63 -30.25 7.80
C ALA A 61 30.07 -30.60 8.25
N PHE A 62 30.45 -30.25 9.48
CA PHE A 62 31.76 -30.58 10.02
C PHE A 62 31.96 -32.09 10.19
N LEU A 63 31.00 -32.78 10.82
CA LEU A 63 31.05 -34.21 11.10
C LEU A 63 31.10 -35.06 9.81
N LEU A 64 30.42 -34.63 8.75
CA LEU A 64 30.47 -35.29 7.44
C LEU A 64 31.84 -35.20 6.75
N THR A 65 32.72 -34.28 7.18
CA THR A 65 34.09 -34.18 6.65
C THR A 65 35.10 -35.04 7.39
N GLN A 66 34.69 -35.72 8.47
CA GLN A 66 35.55 -36.58 9.28
C GLN A 66 35.69 -37.98 8.67
N ARG A 67 36.82 -38.65 8.94
CA ARG A 67 37.10 -40.00 8.39
C ARG A 67 36.48 -41.14 9.20
N ALA A 68 36.05 -40.90 10.44
CA ALA A 68 35.49 -41.94 11.30
C ALA A 68 34.02 -42.19 10.98
N THR A 69 33.64 -43.44 10.69
CA THR A 69 32.27 -43.84 10.33
C THR A 69 31.23 -43.45 11.37
N ALA A 70 31.54 -43.56 12.67
CA ALA A 70 30.62 -43.13 13.74
C ALA A 70 30.33 -41.61 13.70
N LEU A 71 31.32 -40.78 13.36
CA LEU A 71 31.14 -39.33 13.24
C LEU A 71 30.35 -38.97 11.97
N ILE A 72 30.56 -39.70 10.87
CA ILE A 72 29.78 -39.53 9.63
C ILE A 72 28.29 -39.81 9.90
N VAL A 73 27.97 -40.89 10.63
CA VAL A 73 26.60 -41.23 11.02
C VAL A 73 25.98 -40.13 11.89
N ALA A 74 26.70 -39.63 12.88
CA ALA A 74 26.25 -38.48 13.69
C ALA A 74 26.04 -37.21 12.84
N GLY A 75 26.86 -37.01 11.80
CA GLY A 75 26.70 -35.95 10.81
C GLY A 75 25.37 -36.06 10.05
N PHE A 76 25.01 -37.26 9.58
CA PHE A 76 23.71 -37.49 8.94
C PHE A 76 22.53 -37.23 9.86
N PHE A 77 22.58 -37.68 11.11
CA PHE A 77 21.54 -37.36 12.10
C PHE A 77 21.41 -35.85 12.34
N SER A 78 22.55 -35.15 12.43
CA SER A 78 22.57 -33.69 12.61
C SER A 78 21.96 -32.95 11.42
N ILE A 79 22.26 -33.37 10.18
CA ILE A 79 21.61 -32.83 8.98
C ILE A 79 20.12 -33.18 8.94
N GLY A 80 19.72 -34.38 9.38
CA GLY A 80 18.32 -34.76 9.50
C GLY A 80 17.53 -33.85 10.45
N PHE A 81 18.09 -33.58 11.63
CA PHE A 81 17.51 -32.60 12.57
C PHE A 81 17.46 -31.19 11.99
N TYR A 82 18.51 -30.76 11.30
CA TYR A 82 18.51 -29.50 10.58
C TYR A 82 17.37 -29.43 9.55
N LEU A 83 17.11 -30.48 8.76
CA LEU A 83 16.02 -30.50 7.79
C LEU A 83 14.65 -30.38 8.45
N VAL A 84 14.41 -31.09 9.55
CA VAL A 84 13.16 -30.99 10.32
C VAL A 84 12.96 -29.57 10.86
N LEU A 85 13.98 -28.98 11.47
CA LEU A 85 13.92 -27.61 11.99
C LEU A 85 13.74 -26.59 10.85
N SER A 86 14.34 -26.84 9.68
CA SER A 86 14.18 -25.99 8.49
C SER A 86 12.75 -26.03 7.95
N LEU A 87 12.08 -27.18 7.97
CA LEU A 87 10.68 -27.28 7.57
C LEU A 87 9.75 -26.51 8.52
N ILE A 88 10.02 -26.55 9.83
CA ILE A 88 9.26 -25.78 10.82
C ILE A 88 9.48 -24.27 10.61
N SER A 89 10.74 -23.87 10.43
CA SER A 89 11.17 -22.49 10.15
C SER A 89 10.56 -21.96 8.84
N TRP A 90 10.51 -22.80 7.80
CA TRP A 90 9.86 -22.49 6.52
C TRP A 90 8.35 -22.29 6.66
N ALA A 91 7.66 -23.20 7.36
CA ALA A 91 6.23 -23.09 7.62
C ALA A 91 5.90 -21.81 8.40
N ALA A 92 6.76 -21.45 9.36
CA ALA A 92 6.62 -20.23 10.13
C ALA A 92 6.82 -18.95 9.27
N SER A 93 7.90 -18.90 8.48
CA SER A 93 8.14 -17.81 7.54
C SER A 93 6.99 -17.61 6.54
N TRP A 94 6.42 -18.71 6.03
CA TRP A 94 5.24 -18.68 5.17
C TRP A 94 4.00 -18.12 5.91
N GLY A 95 3.73 -18.61 7.12
CA GLY A 95 2.63 -18.14 7.96
C GLY A 95 2.70 -16.65 8.27
N PHE A 96 3.89 -16.14 8.62
CA PHE A 96 4.08 -14.72 8.92
C PHE A 96 3.79 -13.85 7.70
N THR A 97 4.35 -14.25 6.56
CA THR A 97 4.17 -13.49 5.32
C THR A 97 2.71 -13.46 4.89
N LEU A 98 1.96 -14.53 5.13
CA LEU A 98 0.51 -14.54 4.93
C LEU A 98 -0.22 -13.57 5.86
N VAL A 99 0.09 -13.59 7.17
CA VAL A 99 -0.54 -12.70 8.16
C VAL A 99 -0.28 -11.24 7.82
N VAL A 100 0.98 -10.87 7.54
CA VAL A 100 1.35 -9.50 7.18
C VAL A 100 0.66 -9.07 5.90
N THR A 101 0.70 -9.91 4.85
CA THR A 101 0.03 -9.59 3.58
C THR A 101 -1.47 -9.40 3.78
N GLN A 102 -2.10 -10.24 4.60
CA GLN A 102 -3.53 -10.13 4.91
C GLN A 102 -3.86 -8.87 5.73
N GLN A 103 -3.01 -8.46 6.67
CA GLN A 103 -3.16 -7.19 7.39
C GLN A 103 -3.06 -5.99 6.44
N TYR A 104 -2.09 -6.00 5.53
CA TYR A 104 -1.97 -4.95 4.51
C TYR A 104 -3.17 -4.91 3.57
N GLU A 105 -3.66 -6.07 3.11
CA GLU A 105 -4.86 -6.17 2.26
C GLU A 105 -6.11 -5.68 3.01
N ASN A 106 -6.27 -6.03 4.29
CA ASN A 106 -7.37 -5.53 5.13
C ASN A 106 -7.30 -4.01 5.36
N GLN A 107 -6.10 -3.46 5.61
CA GLN A 107 -5.93 -2.02 5.76
C GLN A 107 -6.17 -1.27 4.45
N ALA A 108 -5.71 -1.81 3.33
CA ALA A 108 -5.99 -1.27 2.01
C ALA A 108 -7.50 -1.35 1.69
N PHE A 109 -8.17 -2.42 2.13
CA PHE A 109 -9.61 -2.58 2.00
C PHE A 109 -10.40 -1.56 2.84
N GLN A 110 -10.00 -1.32 4.09
CA GLN A 110 -10.61 -0.25 4.90
C GLN A 110 -10.42 1.14 4.29
N LYS A 111 -9.36 1.33 3.50
CA LYS A 111 -9.10 2.55 2.73
C LYS A 111 -9.73 2.55 1.34
N ASN A 112 -10.47 1.50 0.97
CA ASN A 112 -11.03 1.38 -0.37
C ASN A 112 -12.13 2.42 -0.59
N ALA A 113 -12.17 2.99 -1.80
CA ALA A 113 -12.95 4.19 -2.10
C ALA A 113 -14.46 4.03 -1.84
N GLN A 114 -15.01 2.81 -1.93
CA GLN A 114 -16.43 2.55 -1.65
C GLN A 114 -16.76 2.67 -0.16
N VAL A 115 -15.88 2.22 0.74
CA VAL A 115 -16.09 2.37 2.19
C VAL A 115 -15.90 3.83 2.61
N GLN A 116 -14.92 4.53 2.03
CA GLN A 116 -14.73 5.97 2.27
C GLN A 116 -15.87 6.81 1.72
N ALA A 117 -16.40 6.50 0.52
CA ALA A 117 -17.52 7.22 -0.07
C ALA A 117 -18.81 7.00 0.74
N ALA A 118 -19.04 5.77 1.20
CA ALA A 118 -20.18 5.46 2.07
C ALA A 118 -20.05 6.15 3.44
N GLN A 119 -18.85 6.16 4.03
CA GLN A 119 -18.58 6.89 5.28
C GLN A 119 -18.78 8.41 5.10
N ALA A 120 -18.27 8.99 4.02
CA ALA A 120 -18.46 10.42 3.72
C ALA A 120 -19.94 10.78 3.52
N SER A 121 -20.73 9.87 2.95
CA SER A 121 -22.18 10.06 2.79
C SER A 121 -22.93 9.99 4.12
N ILE A 122 -22.48 9.14 5.06
CA ILE A 122 -22.99 9.12 6.44
C ILE A 122 -22.60 10.40 7.17
N ASP A 123 -21.36 10.86 7.02
CA ASP A 123 -20.87 12.07 7.68
C ASP A 123 -21.66 13.32 7.18
N ASP A 124 -21.96 13.42 5.88
CA ASP A 124 -22.86 14.45 5.33
C ASP A 124 -24.28 14.35 5.90
N ALA A 125 -24.82 13.13 6.01
CA ALA A 125 -26.15 12.90 6.58
C ALA A 125 -26.21 13.29 8.07
N VAL A 126 -25.16 13.00 8.84
CA VAL A 126 -25.04 13.39 10.25
C VAL A 126 -24.94 14.91 10.38
N ALA A 127 -24.14 15.58 9.55
CA ALA A 127 -24.03 17.03 9.54
C ALA A 127 -25.36 17.72 9.23
N LYS A 128 -26.17 17.18 8.31
CA LYS A 128 -27.53 17.68 8.04
C LYS A 128 -28.48 17.52 9.22
N VAL A 129 -28.41 16.39 9.93
CA VAL A 129 -29.20 16.18 11.15
C VAL A 129 -28.78 17.16 12.25
N GLU A 130 -27.48 17.40 12.40
CA GLU A 130 -26.94 18.37 13.37
C GLU A 130 -27.40 19.79 13.07
N LEU A 131 -27.38 20.22 11.80
CA LEU A 131 -27.88 21.52 11.34
C LEU A 131 -29.34 21.79 11.75
N PHE A 132 -30.19 20.76 11.68
CA PHE A 132 -31.62 20.86 12.00
C PHE A 132 -31.96 20.39 13.42
N SER A 133 -30.99 19.96 14.22
CA SER A 133 -31.20 19.37 15.55
C SER A 133 -31.93 20.31 16.53
N GLN A 134 -31.73 21.62 16.38
CA GLN A 134 -32.43 22.64 17.15
C GLN A 134 -33.96 22.61 16.97
N TYR A 135 -34.45 22.03 15.87
CA TYR A 135 -35.88 21.87 15.57
C TYR A 135 -36.40 20.48 15.94
N ALA A 136 -35.63 19.63 16.63
CA ALA A 136 -36.04 18.27 16.95
C ALA A 136 -37.18 18.17 17.98
N ASN A 137 -37.46 19.25 18.72
CA ASN A 137 -38.46 19.24 19.79
C ASN A 137 -39.89 19.13 19.23
N SER A 138 -40.51 17.98 19.43
CA SER A 138 -41.89 17.70 18.99
C SER A 138 -42.94 18.51 19.76
N ALA A 139 -42.66 18.94 20.99
CA ALA A 139 -43.59 19.73 21.78
C ALA A 139 -43.77 21.14 21.21
N SER A 140 -42.67 21.82 20.85
CA SER A 140 -42.73 23.16 20.23
C SER A 140 -43.40 23.15 18.85
N VAL A 141 -43.32 22.02 18.13
CA VAL A 141 -43.98 21.87 16.81
C VAL A 141 -45.47 21.62 16.98
N THR A 142 -45.86 20.81 17.98
CA THR A 142 -47.27 20.59 18.30
C THR A 142 -47.94 21.92 18.69
N GLU A 143 -47.27 22.73 19.49
CA GLU A 143 -47.71 24.08 19.87
C GLU A 143 -47.75 25.05 18.67
N ALA A 144 -46.73 25.04 17.81
CA ALA A 144 -46.72 25.83 16.58
C ALA A 144 -47.86 25.41 15.64
N GLN A 145 -48.18 24.12 15.54
CA GLN A 145 -49.23 23.60 14.69
C GLN A 145 -50.64 23.91 15.24
N SER A 146 -50.83 23.86 16.56
CA SER A 146 -52.07 24.34 17.18
C SER A 146 -52.25 25.85 16.98
N THR A 147 -51.18 26.64 17.13
CA THR A 147 -51.20 28.10 16.91
C THR A 147 -51.52 28.42 15.46
N LEU A 148 -50.92 27.68 14.50
CA LEU A 148 -51.19 27.85 13.08
C LEU A 148 -52.65 27.50 12.75
N SER A 149 -53.20 26.42 13.32
CA SER A 149 -54.62 26.06 13.17
C SER A 149 -55.55 27.14 13.75
N GLU A 150 -55.20 27.72 14.89
CA GLU A 150 -55.99 28.78 15.51
C GLU A 150 -55.95 30.06 14.67
N LEU A 151 -54.75 30.49 14.26
CA LEU A 151 -54.56 31.68 13.41
C LEU A 151 -55.25 31.51 12.04
N GLN A 152 -55.18 30.32 11.44
CA GLN A 152 -55.92 30.00 10.21
C GLN A 152 -57.43 30.13 10.43
N THR A 153 -57.94 29.60 11.55
CA THR A 153 -59.38 29.72 11.88
C THR A 153 -59.79 31.18 12.07
N ARG A 154 -58.95 32.01 12.71
CA ARG A 154 -59.19 33.45 12.88
C ARG A 154 -59.15 34.19 11.55
N LEU A 155 -58.20 33.84 10.69
CA LEU A 155 -58.07 34.41 9.35
C LEU A 155 -59.29 34.06 8.49
N ASP A 156 -59.72 32.79 8.51
CA ASP A 156 -60.91 32.33 7.82
C ASP A 156 -62.17 33.01 8.36
N ALA A 157 -62.31 33.14 9.68
CA ALA A 157 -63.41 33.87 10.29
C ALA A 157 -63.43 35.34 9.87
N LEU A 158 -62.28 35.99 9.75
CA LEU A 158 -62.16 37.37 9.28
C LEU A 158 -62.60 37.50 7.82
N TRP A 159 -62.11 36.61 6.95
CA TRP A 159 -62.48 36.57 5.53
C TRP A 159 -63.98 36.35 5.29
N HIS A 160 -64.60 35.48 6.09
CA HIS A 160 -66.02 35.13 6.00
C HIS A 160 -66.92 36.06 6.82
N SER A 161 -66.36 36.98 7.61
CA SER A 161 -67.15 37.91 8.42
C SER A 161 -67.94 38.90 7.55
N PRO A 162 -69.12 39.35 7.99
CA PRO A 162 -69.88 40.38 7.29
C PRO A 162 -69.08 41.69 7.24
N ALA A 163 -68.78 42.17 6.03
CA ALA A 163 -68.09 43.44 5.84
C ALA A 163 -68.99 44.59 6.28
N ARG A 164 -68.40 45.52 7.04
CA ARG A 164 -69.06 46.76 7.48
C ARG A 164 -68.52 47.93 6.66
N ASN A 165 -69.34 48.90 6.33
CA ASN A 165 -68.89 50.12 5.66
C ASN A 165 -68.26 51.13 6.64
N SER A 166 -67.84 52.29 6.14
CA SER A 166 -67.23 53.37 6.93
C SER A 166 -68.10 53.95 8.05
N ARG A 167 -69.40 53.64 8.06
CA ARG A 167 -70.35 54.04 9.12
C ARG A 167 -70.68 52.89 10.07
N GLY A 168 -70.05 51.71 9.90
CA GLY A 168 -70.27 50.54 10.73
C GLY A 168 -71.47 49.67 10.34
N HIS A 169 -72.19 49.99 9.27
CA HIS A 169 -73.33 49.20 8.81
C HIS A 169 -72.89 48.00 7.99
N ARG A 170 -73.56 46.86 8.15
CA ARG A 170 -73.34 45.65 7.34
C ARG A 170 -73.66 45.93 5.87
N THR A 171 -72.79 45.43 4.99
CA THR A 171 -72.91 45.62 3.53
C THR A 171 -73.70 44.51 2.84
N GLY A 172 -73.98 43.41 3.54
CA GLY A 172 -74.57 42.19 2.95
C GLY A 172 -73.55 41.29 2.24
N GLN A 173 -72.28 41.69 2.16
CA GLN A 173 -71.18 40.91 1.58
C GLN A 173 -70.14 40.54 2.65
N THR A 174 -69.33 39.52 2.38
CA THR A 174 -68.20 39.14 3.23
C THR A 174 -67.00 40.05 2.99
N VAL A 175 -66.06 40.08 3.93
CA VAL A 175 -64.76 40.75 3.74
C VAL A 175 -64.05 40.25 2.49
N GLN A 176 -64.08 38.94 2.23
CA GLN A 176 -63.49 38.35 1.03
C GLN A 176 -64.09 38.88 -0.26
N SER A 177 -65.42 38.98 -0.33
CA SER A 177 -66.12 39.50 -1.51
C SER A 177 -65.84 40.99 -1.74
N GLN A 178 -65.73 41.80 -0.68
CA GLN A 178 -65.43 43.24 -0.78
C GLN A 178 -63.97 43.54 -1.17
N LEU A 179 -63.04 42.65 -0.81
CA LEU A 179 -61.62 42.77 -1.15
C LEU A 179 -61.26 42.03 -2.44
N GLY A 180 -62.17 41.27 -3.05
CA GLY A 180 -61.87 40.43 -4.22
C GLY A 180 -60.86 39.32 -3.91
N GLY A 181 -60.75 38.91 -2.64
CA GLY A 181 -59.83 37.85 -2.20
C GLY A 181 -58.35 38.20 -2.18
N SER A 182 -57.96 39.48 -2.26
CA SER A 182 -56.55 39.89 -2.21
C SER A 182 -56.33 41.18 -1.40
N CYS A 183 -55.10 41.36 -0.89
CA CYS A 183 -54.72 42.52 -0.09
C CYS A 183 -53.55 43.34 -0.70
N PRO A 184 -53.71 43.81 -1.93
CA PRO A 184 -53.26 45.17 -2.27
C PRO A 184 -54.40 46.03 -2.82
N GLY A 185 -54.69 47.16 -2.17
CA GLY A 185 -55.71 48.11 -2.66
C GLY A 185 -55.83 49.37 -1.81
N SER A 186 -56.52 50.39 -2.34
CA SER A 186 -56.64 51.73 -1.73
C SER A 186 -58.03 52.06 -1.18
N SER A 187 -59.00 51.15 -1.35
CA SER A 187 -60.37 51.36 -0.87
C SER A 187 -60.44 51.42 0.66
N TRP A 188 -61.53 51.97 1.19
CA TRP A 188 -61.75 52.02 2.63
C TRP A 188 -61.72 50.60 3.25
N TYR A 189 -62.29 49.60 2.56
CA TYR A 189 -62.26 48.20 3.01
C TYR A 189 -60.83 47.65 3.09
N HIS A 190 -59.98 47.94 2.11
CA HIS A 190 -58.57 47.51 2.15
C HIS A 190 -57.85 48.14 3.36
N ARG A 191 -58.04 49.44 3.60
CA ARG A 191 -57.44 50.12 4.77
C ARG A 191 -57.93 49.59 6.11
N GLN A 192 -59.16 49.10 6.18
CA GLN A 192 -59.76 48.61 7.42
C GLN A 192 -59.37 47.15 7.73
N TYR A 193 -59.39 46.28 6.72
CA TYR A 193 -59.30 44.84 6.91
C TYR A 193 -57.92 44.26 6.55
N CYS A 194 -57.21 44.81 5.54
CA CYS A 194 -55.92 44.27 5.15
C CYS A 194 -54.82 44.36 6.22
N PRO A 195 -54.73 45.40 7.08
CA PRO A 195 -53.77 45.39 8.17
C PRO A 195 -53.97 44.23 9.16
N GLN A 196 -55.22 43.83 9.39
CA GLN A 196 -55.56 42.71 10.29
C GLN A 196 -55.24 41.36 9.64
N ILE A 197 -55.55 41.23 8.34
CA ILE A 197 -55.19 40.05 7.53
C ILE A 197 -53.66 39.88 7.48
N GLN A 198 -52.93 40.96 7.17
CA GLN A 198 -51.47 40.95 7.10
C GLN A 198 -50.81 40.67 8.46
N ALA A 199 -51.39 41.16 9.55
CA ALA A 199 -50.90 40.83 10.90
C ALA A 199 -51.04 39.33 11.19
N LEU A 200 -52.21 38.74 10.90
CA LEU A 200 -52.43 37.30 11.07
C LEU A 200 -51.52 36.47 10.15
N GLU A 201 -51.35 36.86 8.89
CA GLU A 201 -50.44 36.19 7.94
C GLU A 201 -48.97 36.29 8.41
N SER A 202 -48.57 37.42 8.98
CA SER A 202 -47.23 37.61 9.55
C SER A 202 -46.99 36.73 10.77
N GLU A 203 -47.96 36.63 11.68
CA GLU A 203 -47.89 35.75 12.85
C GLU A 203 -47.84 34.27 12.44
N MET A 204 -48.58 33.89 11.40
CA MET A 204 -48.55 32.54 10.83
C MET A 204 -47.20 32.19 10.19
N SER A 205 -46.47 33.17 9.64
CA SER A 205 -45.19 32.91 8.95
C SER A 205 -44.14 32.30 9.88
N GLU A 206 -44.11 32.69 11.15
CA GLU A 206 -43.14 32.18 12.12
C GLU A 206 -43.48 30.75 12.53
N SER A 207 -44.73 30.47 12.88
CA SER A 207 -45.20 29.12 13.21
C SER A 207 -45.04 28.17 12.02
N LYS A 208 -45.33 28.64 10.79
CA LYS A 208 -45.13 27.86 9.57
C LYS A 208 -43.66 27.49 9.35
N LYS A 209 -42.75 28.45 9.53
CA LYS A 209 -41.31 28.21 9.43
C LYS A 209 -40.82 27.17 10.45
N SER A 210 -41.36 27.20 11.67
CA SER A 210 -41.05 26.20 12.70
C SER A 210 -41.49 24.79 12.30
N VAL A 211 -42.71 24.63 11.77
CA VAL A 211 -43.23 23.36 11.26
C VAL A 211 -42.42 22.86 10.06
N ASP A 212 -42.12 23.74 9.09
CA ASP A 212 -41.35 23.39 7.89
C ASP A 212 -39.92 22.94 8.25
N ASN A 213 -39.27 23.61 9.20
CA ASN A 213 -37.94 23.23 9.67
C ASN A 213 -37.93 21.89 10.43
N HIS A 214 -38.99 21.58 11.17
CA HIS A 214 -39.12 20.27 11.80
C HIS A 214 -39.35 19.15 10.76
N ALA A 215 -40.12 19.40 9.71
CA ALA A 215 -40.25 18.47 8.60
C ALA A 215 -38.89 18.22 7.91
N ALA A 216 -38.08 19.26 7.73
CA ALA A 216 -36.71 19.14 7.22
C ALA A 216 -35.81 18.30 8.15
N TYR A 217 -35.95 18.46 9.47
CA TYR A 217 -35.27 17.61 10.45
C TYR A 217 -35.65 16.12 10.30
N LEU A 218 -36.95 15.82 10.21
CA LEU A 218 -37.42 14.44 10.06
C LEU A 218 -36.93 13.81 8.76
N ALA A 219 -36.96 14.56 7.65
CA ALA A 219 -36.41 14.10 6.37
C ALA A 219 -34.90 13.84 6.43
N ALA A 220 -34.14 14.69 7.13
CA ALA A 220 -32.71 14.47 7.35
C ALA A 220 -32.45 13.22 8.21
N LEU A 221 -33.29 12.95 9.21
CA LEU A 221 -33.20 11.77 10.06
C LEU A 221 -33.56 10.48 9.31
N GLU A 222 -34.57 10.53 8.44
CA GLU A 222 -34.91 9.42 7.52
C GLU A 222 -33.79 9.15 6.52
N TYR A 223 -33.20 10.19 5.93
CA TYR A 223 -32.04 10.07 5.04
C TYR A 223 -30.84 9.43 5.76
N LYS A 224 -30.52 9.89 6.97
CA LYS A 224 -29.47 9.29 7.81
C LYS A 224 -29.74 7.81 8.09
N ASN A 225 -30.95 7.47 8.52
CA ASN A 225 -31.31 6.09 8.84
C ASN A 225 -31.24 5.18 7.61
N THR A 226 -31.62 5.70 6.44
CA THR A 226 -31.49 5.00 5.16
C THR A 226 -30.02 4.75 4.82
N MET A 227 -29.17 5.78 4.88
CA MET A 227 -27.73 5.63 4.63
C MET A 227 -27.06 4.67 5.62
N MET A 228 -27.43 4.72 6.91
CA MET A 228 -26.92 3.77 7.91
C MET A 228 -27.39 2.35 7.65
N LYS A 229 -28.63 2.16 7.20
CA LYS A 229 -29.17 0.86 6.81
C LYS A 229 -28.49 0.33 5.55
N ASP A 230 -28.25 1.18 4.57
CA ASP A 230 -27.53 0.83 3.35
C ASP A 230 -26.07 0.50 3.63
N PHE A 231 -25.44 1.20 4.58
CA PHE A 231 -24.09 0.88 5.06
C PHE A 231 -24.06 -0.44 5.84
N ALA A 232 -25.05 -0.70 6.70
CA ALA A 232 -25.17 -1.96 7.41
C ALA A 232 -25.48 -3.14 6.47
N ASN A 233 -26.17 -2.87 5.36
CA ASN A 233 -26.47 -3.81 4.29
C ASN A 233 -25.50 -3.73 3.12
N LEU A 234 -24.35 -3.04 3.26
CA LEU A 234 -23.26 -3.16 2.30
C LEU A 234 -22.85 -4.62 2.34
N ASP A 235 -23.34 -5.36 1.35
CA ASP A 235 -23.05 -6.76 1.20
C ASP A 235 -21.56 -6.87 0.87
N LEU A 236 -20.75 -7.06 1.92
CA LEU A 236 -19.31 -7.29 1.82
C LEU A 236 -19.00 -8.52 0.93
N ALA A 237 -20.03 -9.32 0.59
CA ALA A 237 -19.95 -10.42 -0.36
C ALA A 237 -20.06 -10.00 -1.85
N VAL A 238 -20.67 -8.84 -2.19
CA VAL A 238 -20.74 -8.31 -3.57
C VAL A 238 -19.43 -7.67 -3.99
N ILE A 239 -18.60 -7.31 -3.02
CA ILE A 239 -17.28 -6.79 -3.30
C ILE A 239 -16.38 -7.99 -3.68
N ASN A 240 -16.03 -8.05 -4.96
CA ASN A 240 -15.28 -9.15 -5.57
C ASN A 240 -14.06 -9.51 -4.71
N PRO A 241 -13.89 -10.78 -4.27
CA PRO A 241 -12.74 -11.20 -3.47
C PRO A 241 -11.40 -10.91 -4.15
N ASN A 242 -11.41 -10.79 -5.49
CA ASN A 242 -10.23 -10.39 -6.27
C ASN A 242 -9.90 -8.90 -6.18
N SER A 243 -10.81 -8.02 -5.74
CA SER A 243 -10.57 -6.59 -5.57
C SER A 243 -9.74 -6.24 -4.32
N TYR A 244 -9.55 -7.21 -3.43
CA TYR A 244 -8.82 -7.06 -2.17
C TYR A 244 -7.37 -7.53 -2.24
N MET A 245 -7.02 -8.22 -3.31
CA MET A 245 -5.69 -8.78 -3.46
C MET A 245 -4.75 -7.73 -4.03
N HIS A 246 -3.50 -7.76 -3.59
CA HIS A 246 -2.49 -6.85 -4.13
C HIS A 246 -2.48 -6.91 -5.68
N PRO A 247 -2.41 -5.77 -6.41
CA PRO A 247 -2.49 -5.74 -7.88
C PRO A 247 -1.50 -6.66 -8.58
N LEU A 248 -0.36 -6.92 -7.95
CA LEU A 248 0.63 -7.90 -8.39
C LEU A 248 0.03 -9.31 -8.50
N PHE A 249 -0.72 -9.78 -7.49
CA PHE A 249 -1.35 -11.10 -7.52
C PHE A 249 -2.51 -11.17 -8.50
N ILE A 250 -3.24 -10.06 -8.68
CA ILE A 250 -4.29 -9.95 -9.70
C ILE A 250 -3.68 -10.09 -11.09
N GLY A 251 -2.68 -9.27 -11.41
CA GLY A 251 -2.01 -9.28 -12.71
C GLY A 251 -1.36 -10.62 -13.02
N MET A 252 -0.65 -11.23 -12.05
CA MET A 252 -0.11 -12.58 -12.21
C MET A 252 -1.21 -13.63 -12.36
N GLY A 253 -2.32 -13.52 -11.62
CA GLY A 253 -3.48 -14.40 -11.78
C GLY A 253 -4.03 -14.36 -13.20
N THR A 254 -4.18 -13.16 -13.76
CA THR A 254 -4.61 -12.95 -15.15
C THR A 254 -3.62 -13.53 -16.16
N ILE A 255 -2.31 -13.30 -15.97
CA ILE A 255 -1.26 -13.82 -16.87
C ILE A 255 -1.22 -15.35 -16.85
N PHE A 256 -1.33 -15.97 -15.67
CA PHE A 256 -1.23 -17.42 -15.51
C PHE A 256 -2.56 -18.15 -15.67
N GLY A 257 -3.68 -17.44 -15.90
CA GLY A 257 -5.01 -18.04 -15.96
C GLY A 257 -5.42 -18.72 -14.65
N THR A 258 -5.00 -18.18 -13.51
CA THR A 258 -5.27 -18.73 -12.17
C THR A 258 -5.90 -17.70 -11.24
N THR A 259 -6.42 -18.15 -10.10
CA THR A 259 -6.96 -17.22 -9.09
C THR A 259 -5.81 -16.45 -8.42
N PRO A 260 -5.95 -15.14 -8.19
CA PRO A 260 -4.95 -14.32 -7.49
C PRO A 260 -4.55 -14.90 -6.11
N GLN A 261 -5.50 -15.55 -5.43
CA GLN A 261 -5.27 -16.23 -4.15
C GLN A 261 -4.28 -17.39 -4.28
N LEU A 262 -4.42 -18.19 -5.35
CA LEU A 262 -3.50 -19.29 -5.62
C LEU A 262 -2.10 -18.77 -5.97
N VAL A 263 -2.00 -17.65 -6.70
CA VAL A 263 -0.72 -16.99 -6.98
C VAL A 263 -0.07 -16.51 -5.69
N LYS A 264 -0.81 -15.83 -4.80
CA LYS A 264 -0.32 -15.39 -3.49
C LYS A 264 0.27 -16.55 -2.71
N TYR A 265 -0.47 -17.64 -2.54
CA TYR A 265 0.04 -18.80 -1.80
C TYR A 265 1.30 -19.39 -2.42
N ARG A 266 1.32 -19.56 -3.74
CA ARG A 266 2.47 -20.14 -4.45
C ARG A 266 3.71 -19.25 -4.39
N LEU A 267 3.55 -17.95 -4.63
CA LEU A 267 4.66 -17.00 -4.60
C LEU A 267 5.26 -16.92 -3.20
N LEU A 268 4.41 -16.76 -2.18
CA LEU A 268 4.86 -16.63 -0.79
C LEU A 268 5.56 -17.91 -0.30
N LEU A 269 5.00 -19.07 -0.64
CA LEU A 269 5.60 -20.37 -0.34
C LEU A 269 6.97 -20.54 -1.02
N LEU A 270 7.07 -20.17 -2.29
CA LEU A 270 8.32 -20.22 -3.04
C LEU A 270 9.36 -19.27 -2.46
N THR A 271 8.99 -18.03 -2.13
CA THR A 271 9.93 -17.06 -1.56
C THR A 271 10.43 -17.48 -0.19
N SER A 272 9.58 -18.02 0.69
CA SER A 272 10.02 -18.50 2.00
C SER A 272 10.91 -19.74 1.86
N ALA A 273 10.61 -20.63 0.91
CA ALA A 273 11.46 -21.78 0.61
C ALA A 273 12.83 -21.35 0.08
N MET A 274 12.86 -20.34 -0.80
CA MET A 274 14.11 -19.80 -1.35
C MET A 274 14.97 -19.15 -0.27
N ILE A 275 14.40 -18.39 0.67
CA ILE A 275 15.14 -17.78 1.78
C ILE A 275 15.83 -18.86 2.63
N GLU A 276 15.11 -19.92 3.01
CA GLU A 276 15.65 -21.02 3.81
C GLU A 276 16.70 -21.86 3.06
N LEU A 277 16.41 -22.25 1.82
CA LEU A 277 17.31 -23.10 1.03
C LEU A 277 18.57 -22.34 0.60
N LEU A 278 18.44 -21.10 0.11
CA LEU A 278 19.59 -20.32 -0.35
C LEU A 278 20.48 -19.89 0.83
N GLY A 279 19.89 -19.51 1.97
CA GLY A 279 20.66 -19.12 3.14
C GLY A 279 21.57 -20.24 3.62
N SER A 280 21.01 -21.43 3.79
CA SER A 280 21.76 -22.60 4.23
C SER A 280 22.72 -23.12 3.17
N LEU A 281 22.36 -23.06 1.88
CA LEU A 281 23.25 -23.44 0.78
C LEU A 281 24.47 -22.52 0.69
N PHE A 282 24.28 -21.20 0.69
CA PHE A 282 25.39 -20.24 0.63
C PHE A 282 26.28 -20.32 1.86
N PHE A 283 25.70 -20.52 3.04
CA PHE A 283 26.44 -20.67 4.28
C PHE A 283 27.27 -21.96 4.31
N VAL A 284 26.68 -23.11 3.96
CA VAL A 284 27.38 -24.40 3.90
C VAL A 284 28.46 -24.41 2.82
N ILE A 285 28.18 -23.91 1.62
CA ILE A 285 29.18 -23.80 0.56
C ILE A 285 30.33 -22.92 1.03
N GLY A 286 30.05 -21.75 1.61
CA GLY A 286 31.05 -20.84 2.17
C GLY A 286 31.95 -21.49 3.25
N LEU A 287 31.40 -22.39 4.06
CA LEU A 287 32.14 -23.15 5.08
C LEU A 287 32.96 -24.31 4.49
N LEU A 288 32.41 -25.06 3.53
CA LEU A 288 33.05 -26.24 2.93
C LEU A 288 34.16 -25.90 1.95
N ILE A 289 34.18 -24.68 1.40
CA ILE A 289 35.30 -24.19 0.58
C ILE A 289 36.55 -24.06 1.45
N LYS A 290 37.39 -25.10 1.44
CA LYS A 290 38.73 -25.05 2.04
C LYS A 290 39.61 -24.06 1.30
N GLU A 291 40.37 -23.30 2.07
CA GLU A 291 41.46 -22.47 1.59
C GLU A 291 42.52 -23.39 0.94
N LYS A 292 42.50 -23.55 -0.39
CA LYS A 292 43.70 -23.94 -1.14
C LYS A 292 44.60 -22.71 -1.21
N ALA A 293 45.23 -22.35 -0.09
CA ALA A 293 46.28 -21.34 -0.05
C ALA A 293 47.43 -21.87 0.81
N LYS A 294 48.09 -22.91 0.31
CA LYS A 294 49.54 -23.01 0.44
C LYS A 294 50.08 -22.65 -0.94
N TYR A 295 50.39 -21.38 -1.16
CA TYR A 295 51.49 -21.13 -2.08
C TYR A 295 52.73 -21.60 -1.34
N SER A 296 53.47 -22.55 -1.92
CA SER A 296 54.80 -22.86 -1.41
C SER A 296 55.63 -21.58 -1.49
N ILE A 297 56.59 -21.41 -0.58
CA ILE A 297 57.60 -20.35 -0.72
C ILE A 297 58.25 -20.43 -2.11
N GLU A 298 58.34 -21.65 -2.68
CA GLU A 298 58.83 -21.90 -4.04
C GLU A 298 57.93 -21.27 -5.11
N ASP A 299 56.60 -21.34 -5.00
CA ASP A 299 55.67 -20.74 -5.96
C ASP A 299 55.75 -19.20 -5.93
N MET A 300 55.97 -18.61 -4.76
CA MET A 300 56.18 -17.17 -4.62
C MET A 300 57.54 -16.75 -5.20
N LEU A 301 58.59 -17.57 -5.03
CA LEU A 301 59.92 -17.31 -5.56
C LEU A 301 59.95 -17.44 -7.09
N GLU A 302 59.17 -18.36 -7.64
CA GLU A 302 59.05 -18.59 -9.08
C GLU A 302 58.23 -17.47 -9.75
N ALA A 303 57.18 -16.99 -9.10
CA ALA A 303 56.45 -15.79 -9.53
C ALA A 303 57.31 -14.53 -9.47
N GLU A 304 58.15 -14.38 -8.45
CA GLU A 304 59.09 -13.26 -8.35
C GLU A 304 60.16 -13.31 -9.46
N ARG A 305 60.70 -14.50 -9.77
CA ARG A 305 61.59 -14.70 -10.93
C ARG A 305 60.94 -14.36 -12.26
N GLN A 306 59.69 -14.78 -12.47
CA GLN A 306 58.93 -14.43 -13.67
C GLN A 306 58.69 -12.92 -13.78
N GLN A 307 58.45 -12.24 -12.65
CA GLN A 307 58.32 -10.78 -12.62
C GLN A 307 59.64 -10.08 -13.01
N TYR A 308 60.78 -10.56 -12.51
CA TYR A 308 62.09 -10.02 -12.90
C TYR A 308 62.42 -10.29 -14.39
N GLN A 309 62.06 -11.46 -14.93
CA GLN A 309 62.20 -11.76 -16.35
C GLN A 309 61.33 -10.84 -17.21
N MET A 310 60.06 -10.65 -16.87
CA MET A 310 59.20 -9.73 -17.61
C MET A 310 59.70 -8.28 -17.56
N ILE A 311 60.28 -7.82 -16.44
CA ILE A 311 60.89 -6.49 -16.34
C ILE A 311 62.16 -6.39 -17.21
N ALA A 312 62.95 -7.45 -17.30
CA ALA A 312 64.13 -7.51 -18.17
C ALA A 312 63.72 -7.46 -19.65
N ASP A 313 62.74 -8.28 -20.06
CA ASP A 313 62.20 -8.30 -21.42
C ASP A 313 61.59 -6.95 -21.80
N LEU A 314 60.88 -6.29 -20.87
CA LEU A 314 60.34 -4.94 -21.08
C LEU A 314 61.43 -3.88 -21.28
N LYS A 315 62.58 -4.01 -20.60
CA LYS A 315 63.72 -3.11 -20.81
C LYS A 315 64.37 -3.34 -22.17
N GLU A 316 64.49 -4.60 -22.59
CA GLU A 316 65.04 -4.96 -23.89
C GLU A 316 64.14 -4.51 -25.03
N ILE A 317 62.82 -4.68 -24.91
CA ILE A 317 61.82 -4.14 -25.86
C ILE A 317 61.90 -2.62 -25.95
N LYS A 318 62.07 -1.91 -24.82
CA LYS A 318 62.25 -0.45 -24.83
C LYS A 318 63.54 -0.02 -25.53
N ARG A 319 64.63 -0.76 -25.32
CA ARG A 319 65.90 -0.50 -25.98
C ARG A 319 65.80 -0.69 -27.50
N LEU A 320 65.22 -1.81 -27.93
CA LEU A 320 65.01 -2.11 -29.35
C LEU A 320 64.09 -1.06 -30.01
N ARG A 321 63.04 -0.62 -29.32
CA ARG A 321 62.19 0.48 -29.80
C ARG A 321 62.98 1.78 -29.99
N HIS A 322 63.85 2.12 -29.04
CA HIS A 322 64.65 3.35 -29.12
C HIS A 322 65.71 3.29 -30.23
N GLU A 323 66.33 2.13 -30.44
CA GLU A 323 67.24 1.87 -31.56
C GLU A 323 66.51 1.95 -32.91
N GLN A 324 65.26 1.48 -32.98
CA GLN A 324 64.44 1.57 -34.18
C GLN A 324 63.96 3.01 -34.47
N GLU A 325 63.58 3.78 -33.44
CA GLU A 325 63.20 5.20 -33.56
C GLU A 325 64.38 6.07 -34.02
N THR A 326 65.58 5.84 -33.47
CA THR A 326 66.81 6.53 -33.91
C THR A 326 67.22 6.14 -35.33
N ALA A 327 67.09 4.87 -35.71
CA ALA A 327 67.33 4.43 -37.09
C ALA A 327 66.33 5.06 -38.08
N LEU A 328 65.05 5.20 -37.70
CA LEU A 328 64.04 5.86 -38.54
C LEU A 328 64.32 7.36 -38.69
N ASP A 329 64.71 8.05 -37.61
CA ASP A 329 65.00 9.50 -37.63
C ASP A 329 66.24 9.82 -38.50
N VAL A 330 67.24 8.93 -38.50
CA VAL A 330 68.39 9.02 -39.43
C VAL A 330 67.94 8.81 -40.88
N ASN A 331 67.05 7.84 -41.15
CA ASN A 331 66.59 7.55 -42.51
C ASN A 331 65.69 8.67 -43.07
N VAL A 332 64.87 9.31 -42.24
CA VAL A 332 64.03 10.45 -42.63
C VAL A 332 64.87 11.70 -42.92
N LYS A 333 65.97 11.93 -42.17
CA LYS A 333 66.92 13.01 -42.50
C LYS A 333 67.65 12.79 -43.83
N VAL A 334 67.92 11.54 -44.20
CA VAL A 334 68.55 11.20 -45.51
C VAL A 334 67.55 11.32 -46.66
N LEU A 335 66.25 11.09 -46.42
CA LEU A 335 65.19 11.19 -47.44
C LEU A 335 64.57 12.59 -47.59
N GLY A 336 64.87 13.53 -46.68
CA GLY A 336 64.38 14.92 -46.70
C GLY A 336 65.02 15.85 -47.74
N GLU A 337 65.99 15.39 -48.52
CA GLU A 337 66.61 16.15 -49.63
C GLU A 337 66.03 15.80 -51.02
N ALA A 338 65.00 14.95 -51.12
CA ALA A 338 64.37 14.60 -52.40
C ALA A 338 63.00 15.31 -52.58
N GLU A 339 62.89 16.12 -53.63
CA GLU A 339 61.69 16.87 -54.03
C GLU A 339 60.42 16.01 -54.17
N PRO A 340 59.24 16.57 -53.84
CA PRO A 340 57.98 15.83 -53.85
C PRO A 340 57.42 15.65 -55.27
N GLN A 341 57.11 14.41 -55.65
CA GLN A 341 56.26 14.12 -56.82
C GLN A 341 54.82 13.74 -56.39
N PRO A 342 53.79 14.21 -57.11
CA PRO A 342 52.39 14.10 -56.68
C PRO A 342 51.84 12.67 -56.85
N LEU A 343 51.16 12.20 -55.80
CA LEU A 343 50.40 10.94 -55.76
C LEU A 343 49.25 10.95 -56.78
N LYS A 344 49.26 10.00 -57.72
CA LYS A 344 48.09 9.62 -58.52
C LYS A 344 47.19 8.71 -57.69
N ILE A 345 45.99 9.19 -57.37
CA ILE A 345 44.92 8.38 -56.78
C ILE A 345 44.32 7.53 -57.90
N THR A 346 44.31 6.21 -57.71
CA THR A 346 43.46 5.30 -58.49
C THR A 346 42.55 4.60 -57.48
N GLU A 347 41.30 5.06 -57.41
CA GLU A 347 40.22 4.34 -56.73
C GLU A 347 39.84 3.14 -57.60
N GLU A 348 40.02 1.92 -57.08
CA GLU A 348 39.40 0.74 -57.65
C GLU A 348 38.38 0.20 -56.64
N GLN A 349 37.12 0.51 -56.94
CA GLN A 349 35.96 -0.13 -56.34
C GLN A 349 35.89 -1.58 -56.84
N SER A 350 35.85 -2.55 -55.92
CA SER A 350 35.18 -3.82 -56.21
C SER A 350 34.42 -4.32 -54.98
N ALA A 351 33.10 -4.14 -55.04
CA ALA A 351 32.16 -5.02 -54.38
C ALA A 351 32.35 -6.45 -54.89
N THR A 352 31.99 -7.46 -54.07
CA THR A 352 30.96 -8.49 -54.38
C THR A 352 31.23 -9.79 -53.60
N LYS A 353 30.21 -10.20 -52.82
CA LYS A 353 29.73 -11.57 -52.43
C LYS A 353 30.78 -12.62 -52.05
N GLN A 354 30.64 -13.37 -50.94
CA GLN A 354 29.46 -14.10 -50.48
C GLN A 354 29.68 -14.52 -49.02
#